data_AF-A0AA42HVA6-F1
#
_entry.id   AF-A0AA42HVA6-F1
#
_cell.length_a   1.000
_cell.length_b   1.000
_cell.length_c   1.000
_cell.angle_alpha   90.00
_cell.angle_beta   90.00
_cell.angle_gamma   90.00
#
_symmetry.space_group_name_H-M   'P 1'
#
loop_
_entity.id
_entity.type
_entity.pdbx_description
1 polymer ?
#
loop_
_entity_poly.entity_id
_entity_poly.type
_entity_poly.pdbx_seq_one_letter_code
_entity_poly.pdbx_strand_id
1 'polypeptide(L)'
;MAKDVHRPGLRVVLLISSALIGLVFPYAFLLTIFFAWTLYEEIFNPGPESIPPQPRFRGTEADPDWREYYEDRCESVAEKAFLKAMLDAHGMKPVDDALASDDIRLDMQVKVDNYRLDFVANRTFIIEIDGAAWHSSPEAVERDRVRDAAMVAKGYKVLRIPAKVVLNTPKEAVRRVDVYLGRIQPEPAVSNIRKSLNELLKHQQALSTDPVMNPAAKNVLFVEKDGAKLDAEVDARTMPHGCMESKFHT
;
A
#
# COMPACT_ATOMS: atom_id res chain seq x y z
N MET A 1 -31.60 -20.15 15.84
CA MET A 1 -31.55 -21.17 14.78
C MET A 1 -30.33 -20.89 13.91
N ALA A 2 -29.21 -21.54 14.23
CA ALA A 2 -27.97 -21.44 13.46
C ALA A 2 -28.14 -22.24 12.17
N LYS A 3 -28.36 -21.54 11.05
CA LYS A 3 -28.38 -22.18 9.73
C LYS A 3 -26.94 -22.28 9.21
N ASP A 4 -26.61 -23.53 8.86
CA ASP A 4 -25.58 -23.95 7.93
C ASP A 4 -24.14 -23.58 8.25
N VAL A 5 -23.58 -24.34 9.20
CA VAL A 5 -22.17 -24.74 9.09
C VAL A 5 -22.02 -25.47 7.76
N HIS A 6 -21.26 -24.86 6.86
CA HIS A 6 -20.86 -25.33 5.54
C HIS A 6 -20.53 -26.84 5.58
N ARG A 7 -21.50 -27.69 5.22
CA ARG A 7 -21.26 -29.14 5.09
C ARG A 7 -20.86 -29.39 3.64
N PRO A 8 -19.60 -29.82 3.36
CA PRO A 8 -19.17 -30.13 1.99
C PRO A 8 -19.98 -31.27 1.34
N GLY A 9 -20.86 -31.94 2.12
CA GLY A 9 -21.67 -33.07 1.70
C GLY A 9 -22.47 -32.84 0.42
N LEU A 10 -23.05 -31.65 0.19
CA LEU A 10 -23.80 -31.42 -1.05
C LEU A 10 -22.88 -31.41 -2.29
N ARG A 11 -21.74 -30.71 -2.23
CA ARG A 11 -20.78 -30.64 -3.33
C ARG A 11 -20.09 -31.97 -3.57
N VAL A 12 -19.80 -32.75 -2.52
CA VAL A 12 -19.28 -34.11 -2.62
C VAL A 12 -20.29 -35.05 -3.29
N VAL A 13 -21.58 -34.96 -2.93
CA VAL A 13 -22.65 -35.74 -3.58
C VAL A 13 -22.79 -35.36 -5.06
N LEU A 14 -22.72 -34.07 -5.39
CA LEU A 14 -22.76 -33.59 -6.78
C LEU A 14 -21.52 -34.04 -7.59
N LEU A 15 -20.34 -34.05 -6.97
CA LEU A 15 -19.12 -34.58 -7.56
C LEU A 15 -19.25 -36.07 -7.90
N ILE A 16 -19.67 -36.90 -6.92
CA ILE A 16 -19.84 -38.35 -7.13
C ILE A 16 -20.93 -38.63 -8.16
N SER A 17 -22.06 -37.93 -8.09
CA SER A 17 -23.18 -38.12 -9.02
C SER A 17 -22.80 -37.73 -10.45
N SER A 18 -22.12 -36.60 -10.64
CA SER A 18 -21.66 -36.18 -11.97
C SER A 18 -20.62 -37.14 -12.56
N ALA A 19 -19.73 -37.70 -11.73
CA ALA A 19 -18.75 -38.69 -12.17
C ALA A 19 -19.43 -39.99 -12.66
N LEU A 20 -20.46 -40.46 -11.94
CA LEU A 20 -21.25 -41.64 -12.34
C LEU A 20 -22.06 -41.38 -13.63
N ILE A 21 -22.67 -40.20 -13.76
CA ILE A 21 -23.39 -39.80 -14.98
C ILE A 21 -22.42 -39.70 -16.17
N GLY A 22 -21.18 -39.24 -15.93
CA GLY A 22 -20.09 -39.17 -16.91
C GLY A 22 -19.81 -40.50 -17.62
N LEU A 23 -20.06 -41.63 -16.95
CA LEU A 23 -19.88 -42.96 -17.53
C LEU A 23 -20.88 -43.26 -18.68
N VAL A 24 -22.06 -42.63 -18.66
CA VAL A 24 -23.11 -42.79 -19.68
C VAL A 24 -23.17 -41.57 -20.60
N PHE A 25 -22.85 -40.38 -20.09
CA PHE A 25 -22.87 -39.11 -20.83
C PHE A 25 -21.56 -38.34 -20.61
N PRO A 26 -20.57 -38.48 -21.53
CA PRO A 26 -19.21 -37.97 -21.32
C PRO A 26 -19.10 -36.46 -21.02
N TYR A 27 -20.04 -35.63 -21.48
CA TYR A 27 -20.02 -34.20 -21.18
C TYR A 27 -20.28 -33.88 -19.70
N ALA A 28 -20.83 -34.82 -18.91
CA ALA A 28 -21.00 -34.63 -17.47
C ALA A 28 -19.66 -34.59 -16.70
N PHE A 29 -18.55 -35.07 -17.28
CA PHE A 29 -17.22 -34.90 -16.68
C PHE A 29 -16.79 -33.44 -16.55
N LEU A 30 -17.33 -32.53 -17.37
CA LEU A 30 -17.11 -31.09 -17.18
C LEU A 30 -17.67 -30.59 -15.84
N LEU A 31 -18.83 -31.12 -15.42
CA LEU A 31 -19.40 -30.83 -14.11
C LEU A 31 -18.57 -31.48 -12.99
N THR A 32 -18.03 -32.67 -13.22
CA THR A 32 -17.11 -33.32 -12.27
C THR A 32 -15.86 -32.47 -12.03
N ILE A 33 -15.24 -31.95 -13.09
CA ILE A 33 -14.09 -31.04 -12.98
C ILE A 33 -14.48 -29.76 -12.24
N PHE A 34 -15.64 -29.17 -12.57
CA PHE A 34 -16.14 -27.97 -11.89
C PHE A 34 -16.35 -28.21 -10.39
N PHE A 35 -17.07 -29.26 -10.00
CA PHE A 35 -17.31 -29.56 -8.59
C PHE A 35 -16.04 -29.97 -7.85
N ALA A 36 -15.12 -30.69 -8.51
CA ALA A 36 -13.82 -31.03 -7.95
C ALA A 36 -13.00 -29.76 -7.66
N TRP A 37 -12.98 -28.81 -8.60
CA TRP A 37 -12.37 -27.51 -8.41
C TRP A 37 -13.01 -26.74 -7.25
N THR A 38 -14.35 -26.68 -7.17
CA THR A 38 -15.02 -25.99 -6.06
C THR A 38 -14.74 -26.62 -4.70
N LEU A 39 -14.59 -27.94 -4.65
CA LEU A 39 -14.28 -28.67 -3.42
C LEU A 39 -12.81 -28.50 -3.03
N TYR A 40 -11.92 -28.44 -4.01
CA TYR A 40 -10.51 -28.09 -3.82
C TYR A 40 -10.38 -26.69 -3.21
N GLU A 41 -11.06 -25.69 -3.77
CA GLU A 41 -11.08 -24.33 -3.20
C GLU A 41 -11.63 -24.31 -1.78
N GLU A 42 -12.72 -25.03 -1.49
CA GLU A 42 -13.30 -25.08 -0.14
C GLU A 42 -12.37 -25.74 0.89
N ILE A 43 -11.66 -26.80 0.52
CA ILE A 43 -10.77 -27.56 1.43
C ILE A 43 -9.44 -26.84 1.64
N PHE A 44 -8.85 -26.30 0.57
CA PHE A 44 -7.49 -25.76 0.61
C PHE A 44 -7.46 -24.23 0.78
N ASN A 45 -8.56 -23.54 0.49
CA ASN A 45 -8.77 -22.13 0.80
C ASN A 45 -10.05 -21.99 1.63
N PRO A 46 -10.08 -22.55 2.86
CA PRO A 46 -11.24 -22.40 3.72
C PRO A 46 -11.50 -20.91 3.90
N GLY A 47 -12.68 -20.46 3.46
CA GLY A 47 -13.13 -19.12 3.75
C GLY A 47 -13.09 -18.89 5.27
N PRO A 48 -12.92 -17.64 5.72
CA PRO A 48 -12.87 -17.35 7.15
C PRO A 48 -14.10 -17.94 7.84
N GLU A 49 -13.89 -18.60 8.98
CA GLU A 49 -14.98 -19.05 9.83
C GLU A 49 -15.94 -17.87 10.06
N SER A 50 -17.24 -18.09 9.80
CA SER A 50 -18.22 -17.00 9.75
C SER A 50 -18.12 -16.14 11.00
N ILE A 51 -17.88 -14.83 10.83
CA ILE A 51 -17.82 -13.87 11.93
C ILE A 51 -19.07 -14.05 12.81
N PRO A 52 -18.93 -14.33 14.11
CA PRO A 52 -20.08 -14.49 14.97
C PRO A 52 -20.86 -13.17 15.04
N PRO A 53 -22.18 -13.22 15.27
CA PRO A 53 -23.01 -12.03 15.31
C PRO A 53 -22.51 -11.07 16.39
N GLN A 54 -22.18 -9.84 15.98
CA GLN A 54 -21.69 -8.80 16.87
C GLN A 54 -22.84 -7.93 17.41
N PRO A 55 -22.63 -7.16 18.50
CA PRO A 55 -23.59 -6.15 18.95
C PRO A 55 -23.89 -5.18 17.81
N ARG A 56 -25.18 -5.03 17.48
CA ARG A 56 -25.65 -4.28 16.31
C ARG A 56 -25.82 -2.81 16.66
N PHE A 57 -25.21 -1.93 15.87
CA PHE A 57 -25.74 -0.58 15.72
C PHE A 57 -27.11 -0.71 15.04
N ARG A 58 -28.15 -0.05 15.59
CA ARG A 58 -29.50 -0.07 14.99
C ARG A 58 -29.81 1.19 14.18
N GLY A 59 -28.84 2.10 14.07
CA GLY A 59 -28.98 3.36 13.35
C GLY A 59 -28.46 3.29 11.90
N THR A 60 -28.50 4.43 11.24
CA THR A 60 -28.08 4.65 9.85
C THR A 60 -27.14 5.84 9.76
N GLU A 61 -26.64 6.15 8.55
CA GLU A 61 -25.88 7.39 8.30
C GLU A 61 -26.64 8.67 8.69
N ALA A 62 -27.97 8.63 8.74
CA ALA A 62 -28.81 9.77 9.11
C ALA A 62 -28.76 10.10 10.61
N ASP A 63 -28.28 9.18 11.45
CA ASP A 63 -28.17 9.42 12.89
C ASP A 63 -26.92 10.26 13.19
N PRO A 64 -27.04 11.47 13.77
CA PRO A 64 -25.92 12.40 13.89
C PRO A 64 -24.69 11.81 14.63
N ASP A 65 -24.93 10.88 15.55
CA ASP A 65 -23.91 10.35 16.46
C ASP A 65 -23.40 8.97 16.02
N TRP A 66 -23.72 8.50 14.80
CA TRP A 66 -23.31 7.16 14.35
C TRP A 66 -21.78 7.02 14.34
N ARG A 67 -21.04 8.08 14.01
CA ARG A 67 -19.57 8.06 14.03
C ARG A 67 -19.04 7.85 15.44
N GLU A 68 -19.58 8.60 16.41
CA GLU A 68 -19.20 8.50 17.82
C GLU A 68 -19.46 7.08 18.36
N TYR A 69 -20.58 6.46 17.98
CA TYR A 69 -20.86 5.07 18.35
C TYR A 69 -19.75 4.09 17.95
N TYR A 70 -19.20 4.19 16.74
CA TYR A 70 -18.11 3.31 16.31
C TYR A 70 -16.77 3.71 16.93
N GLU A 71 -16.53 5.02 17.10
CA GLU A 71 -15.32 5.52 17.76
C GLU A 71 -15.23 5.10 19.24
N ASP A 72 -16.36 5.00 19.95
CA ASP A 72 -16.41 4.56 21.34
C ASP A 72 -16.18 3.06 21.53
N ARG A 73 -16.29 2.28 20.45
CA ARG A 73 -15.93 0.86 20.45
C ARG A 73 -14.43 0.63 20.28
N CYS A 74 -13.68 1.64 19.82
CA CYS A 74 -12.22 1.56 19.77
C CYS A 74 -11.65 1.69 21.18
N GLU A 75 -10.71 0.81 21.53
CA GLU A 75 -10.11 0.76 22.87
C GLU A 75 -8.87 1.65 23.00
N SER A 76 -8.36 2.17 21.88
CA SER A 76 -7.18 3.03 21.86
C SER A 76 -7.34 4.26 20.96
N VAL A 77 -6.56 5.30 21.27
CA VAL A 77 -6.45 6.51 20.43
C VAL A 77 -5.97 6.16 19.02
N ALA A 78 -5.11 5.15 18.89
CA ALA A 78 -4.63 4.69 17.60
C ALA A 78 -5.74 4.01 16.79
N GLU A 79 -6.54 3.11 17.39
CA GLU A 79 -7.69 2.53 16.71
C GLU A 79 -8.70 3.59 16.27
N LYS A 80 -9.00 4.59 17.12
CA LYS A 80 -9.88 5.72 16.75
C LYS A 80 -9.32 6.50 15.56
N ALA A 81 -8.02 6.81 15.58
CA ALA A 81 -7.37 7.52 14.48
C ALA A 81 -7.37 6.70 13.18
N PHE A 82 -7.15 5.38 13.28
CA PHE A 82 -7.24 4.47 12.13
C PHE A 82 -8.65 4.44 11.55
N LEU A 83 -9.66 4.25 12.41
CA LEU A 83 -11.07 4.23 12.01
C LEU A 83 -11.43 5.51 11.25
N LYS A 84 -11.15 6.69 11.82
CA LYS A 84 -11.41 7.98 11.16
C LYS A 84 -10.74 8.04 9.78
N ALA A 85 -9.48 7.62 9.67
CA ALA A 85 -8.76 7.62 8.40
C ALA A 85 -9.40 6.70 7.35
N MET A 86 -9.88 5.51 7.74
CA MET A 86 -10.60 4.59 6.85
C MET A 86 -11.96 5.14 6.42
N LEU A 87 -12.73 5.73 7.36
CA LEU A 87 -14.01 6.39 7.07
C LEU A 87 -13.85 7.49 6.04
N ASP A 88 -12.86 8.37 6.24
CA ASP A 88 -12.66 9.54 5.39
C ASP A 88 -12.07 9.16 4.02
N ALA A 89 -11.18 8.15 3.96
CA ALA A 89 -10.55 7.74 2.71
C ALA A 89 -11.50 6.96 1.78
N HIS A 90 -12.41 6.17 2.35
CA HIS A 90 -13.29 5.29 1.57
C HIS A 90 -14.77 5.70 1.61
N GLY A 91 -15.12 6.79 2.30
CA GLY A 91 -16.49 7.25 2.44
C GLY A 91 -17.40 6.18 3.07
N MET A 92 -16.86 5.41 4.02
CA MET A 92 -17.59 4.28 4.61
C MET A 92 -18.77 4.77 5.44
N LYS A 93 -19.85 4.00 5.41
CA LYS A 93 -21.12 4.29 6.09
C LYS A 93 -21.59 3.07 6.89
N PRO A 94 -22.41 3.26 7.93
CA PRO A 94 -23.02 2.15 8.63
C PRO A 94 -23.89 1.32 7.68
N VAL A 95 -23.60 0.02 7.59
CA VAL A 95 -24.42 -0.97 6.88
C VAL A 95 -24.57 -2.18 7.78
N ASP A 96 -25.80 -2.39 8.25
CA ASP A 96 -26.15 -3.36 9.29
C ASP A 96 -25.32 -3.16 10.57
N ASP A 97 -24.39 -4.09 10.85
CA ASP A 97 -23.53 -4.13 12.03
C ASP A 97 -22.06 -3.76 11.73
N ALA A 98 -21.78 -3.30 10.52
CA ALA A 98 -20.44 -2.94 10.07
C ALA A 98 -20.42 -1.56 9.41
N LEU A 99 -19.22 -1.15 9.03
CA LEU A 99 -19.00 -0.01 8.16
C LEU A 99 -18.73 -0.53 6.76
N ALA A 100 -19.34 0.05 5.73
CA ALA A 100 -19.10 -0.37 4.37
C ALA A 100 -19.02 0.81 3.41
N SER A 101 -18.20 0.63 2.38
CA SER A 101 -18.24 1.38 1.12
C SER A 101 -18.55 0.39 -0.02
N ASP A 102 -18.51 0.86 -1.26
CA ASP A 102 -18.80 0.01 -2.43
C ASP A 102 -17.91 -1.25 -2.51
N ASP A 103 -16.67 -1.16 -2.00
CA ASP A 103 -15.67 -2.22 -2.17
C ASP A 103 -15.12 -2.81 -0.86
N ILE A 104 -15.38 -2.16 0.28
CA ILE A 104 -14.80 -2.57 1.57
C ILE A 104 -15.91 -2.64 2.59
N ARG A 105 -16.06 -3.81 3.22
CA ARG A 105 -16.78 -3.97 4.48
C ARG A 105 -15.77 -4.08 5.62
N LEU A 106 -15.97 -3.31 6.67
CA LEU A 106 -15.14 -3.26 7.86
C LEU A 106 -15.98 -3.59 9.10
N ASP A 107 -15.79 -4.79 9.62
CA ASP A 107 -16.37 -5.25 10.88
C ASP A 107 -15.44 -4.85 12.04
N MET A 108 -16.00 -4.38 13.16
CA MET A 108 -15.23 -3.84 14.30
C MET A 108 -15.35 -4.69 15.57
N GLN A 109 -14.24 -4.83 16.31
CA GLN A 109 -14.20 -5.51 17.61
C GLN A 109 -14.75 -6.93 17.54
N VAL A 110 -14.32 -7.67 16.51
CA VAL A 110 -14.84 -9.00 16.19
C VAL A 110 -14.26 -10.03 17.16
N LYS A 111 -15.12 -10.71 17.91
CA LYS A 111 -14.70 -11.81 18.80
C LYS A 111 -14.60 -13.12 18.03
N VAL A 112 -13.46 -13.80 18.08
CA VAL A 112 -13.24 -15.15 17.55
C VAL A 112 -12.53 -15.98 18.62
N ASP A 113 -13.17 -17.06 19.06
CA ASP A 113 -12.74 -17.85 20.23
C ASP A 113 -12.44 -16.96 21.46
N ASN A 114 -11.19 -16.97 21.92
CA ASN A 114 -10.70 -16.19 23.06
C ASN A 114 -10.03 -14.87 22.65
N TYR A 115 -10.06 -14.54 21.36
CA TYR A 115 -9.42 -13.34 20.82
C TYR A 115 -10.47 -12.33 20.38
N ARG A 116 -10.12 -11.06 20.51
CA ARG A 116 -10.87 -9.94 19.95
C ARG A 116 -9.98 -9.28 18.92
N LEU A 117 -10.54 -9.09 17.74
CA LEU A 117 -9.88 -8.53 16.58
C LEU A 117 -10.33 -7.08 16.43
N ASP A 118 -9.39 -6.15 16.27
CA ASP A 118 -9.72 -4.72 16.23
C ASP A 118 -10.64 -4.43 15.04
N PHE A 119 -10.23 -4.91 13.85
CA PHE A 119 -10.97 -4.75 12.60
C PHE A 119 -10.86 -6.00 11.72
N VAL A 120 -11.92 -6.31 10.99
CA VAL A 120 -11.92 -7.34 9.93
C VAL A 120 -12.48 -6.74 8.64
N ALA A 121 -11.64 -6.63 7.63
CA ALA A 121 -12.01 -6.18 6.29
C ALA A 121 -12.44 -7.36 5.40
N ASN A 122 -13.53 -7.18 4.65
CA ASN A 122 -14.10 -8.15 3.72
C ASN A 122 -14.22 -9.56 4.32
N ARG A 123 -14.56 -9.60 5.62
CA ARG A 123 -14.73 -10.80 6.45
C ARG A 123 -13.49 -11.70 6.61
N THR A 124 -12.38 -11.40 5.95
CA THR A 124 -11.21 -12.30 5.81
C THR A 124 -9.90 -11.66 6.28
N PHE A 125 -9.77 -10.35 6.12
CA PHE A 125 -8.53 -9.63 6.36
C PHE A 125 -8.58 -8.95 7.72
N ILE A 126 -7.90 -9.53 8.70
CA ILE A 126 -7.75 -8.97 10.04
C ILE A 126 -6.77 -7.80 9.97
N ILE A 127 -7.14 -6.67 10.55
CA ILE A 127 -6.28 -5.50 10.70
C ILE A 127 -6.18 -5.19 12.20
N GLU A 128 -4.97 -5.32 12.75
CA GLU A 128 -4.68 -5.12 14.17
C GLU A 128 -3.83 -3.86 14.34
N ILE A 129 -4.21 -3.00 15.28
CA ILE A 129 -3.49 -1.76 15.57
C ILE A 129 -2.60 -1.98 16.80
N ASP A 130 -1.35 -2.31 16.55
CA ASP A 130 -0.42 -2.71 17.60
C ASP A 130 0.20 -1.49 18.31
N GLY A 131 -0.15 -1.31 19.58
CA GLY A 131 0.42 -0.29 20.46
C GLY A 131 1.83 -0.62 20.99
N ALA A 132 2.29 -1.87 20.92
CA ALA A 132 3.42 -2.36 21.70
C ALA A 132 4.78 -2.31 20.99
N ALA A 133 4.94 -1.49 19.96
CA ALA A 133 6.10 -1.53 19.06
C ALA A 133 7.50 -1.27 19.69
N TRP A 134 7.63 -1.08 21.01
CA TRP A 134 8.92 -0.73 21.62
C TRP A 134 9.32 -1.47 22.90
N HIS A 135 8.50 -2.33 23.51
CA HIS A 135 8.90 -3.13 24.69
C HIS A 135 8.27 -4.54 24.77
N SER A 136 8.05 -5.20 23.62
CA SER A 136 7.56 -6.58 23.63
C SER A 136 8.64 -7.53 24.14
N SER A 137 8.38 -8.22 25.26
CA SER A 137 9.23 -9.31 25.71
C SER A 137 9.17 -10.48 24.70
N PRO A 138 10.17 -11.37 24.67
CA PRO A 138 10.14 -12.56 23.81
C PRO A 138 8.85 -13.40 23.98
N GLU A 139 8.32 -13.46 25.19
CA GLU A 139 7.08 -14.17 25.51
C GLU A 139 5.85 -13.50 24.88
N ALA A 140 5.83 -12.17 24.76
CA ALA A 140 4.75 -11.45 24.09
C ALA A 140 4.75 -11.75 22.58
N VAL A 141 5.94 -11.74 21.97
CA VAL A 141 6.11 -12.08 20.54
C VAL A 141 5.64 -13.50 20.25
N GLU A 142 6.00 -14.46 21.10
CA GLU A 142 5.58 -15.85 20.90
C GLU A 142 4.07 -16.03 21.05
N ARG A 143 3.43 -15.35 22.03
CA ARG A 143 1.96 -15.36 22.16
C ARG A 143 1.28 -14.76 20.93
N ASP A 144 1.80 -13.65 20.41
CA ASP A 144 1.30 -13.04 19.18
C ASP A 144 1.44 -13.97 17.98
N ARG A 145 2.57 -14.68 17.87
CA ARG A 145 2.80 -15.68 16.82
C ARG A 145 1.80 -16.84 16.89
N VAL A 146 1.55 -17.35 18.09
CA VAL A 146 0.56 -18.42 18.31
C VAL A 146 -0.85 -17.94 17.98
N ARG A 147 -1.20 -16.72 18.40
CA ARG A 147 -2.48 -16.07 18.07
C ARG A 147 -2.67 -15.94 16.56
N ASP A 148 -1.69 -15.38 15.87
CA ASP A 148 -1.78 -15.13 14.43
C ASP A 148 -1.85 -16.46 13.66
N ALA A 149 -1.09 -17.48 14.08
CA ALA A 149 -1.17 -18.83 13.51
C ALA A 149 -2.56 -19.46 13.68
N ALA A 150 -3.20 -19.28 14.84
CA ALA A 150 -4.56 -19.76 15.07
C ALA A 150 -5.59 -19.07 14.16
N MET A 151 -5.45 -17.76 13.92
CA MET A 151 -6.34 -17.05 13.00
C MET A 151 -6.11 -17.47 11.54
N VAL A 152 -4.85 -17.65 11.13
CA VAL A 152 -4.51 -18.14 9.79
C VAL A 152 -5.07 -19.54 9.55
N ALA A 153 -4.99 -20.43 10.54
CA ALA A 153 -5.59 -21.77 10.45
C ALA A 153 -7.12 -21.74 10.25
N LYS A 154 -7.78 -20.64 10.64
CA LYS A 154 -9.22 -20.40 10.43
C LYS A 154 -9.54 -19.68 9.11
N GLY A 155 -8.56 -19.49 8.22
CA GLY A 155 -8.75 -18.86 6.90
C GLY A 155 -8.60 -17.33 6.90
N TYR A 156 -8.23 -16.73 8.02
CA TYR A 156 -7.98 -15.29 8.08
C TYR A 156 -6.59 -14.91 7.59
N LYS A 157 -6.44 -13.66 7.15
CA LYS A 157 -5.16 -13.04 6.81
C LYS A 157 -4.92 -11.87 7.76
N VAL A 158 -3.78 -11.84 8.45
CA VAL A 158 -3.47 -10.83 9.46
C VAL A 158 -2.53 -9.74 8.94
N LEU A 159 -2.93 -8.47 9.09
CA LEU A 159 -2.09 -7.28 8.91
C LEU A 159 -1.98 -6.53 10.24
N ARG A 160 -0.77 -6.46 10.80
CA ARG A 160 -0.48 -5.62 11.98
C ARG A 160 0.07 -4.26 11.54
N ILE A 161 -0.57 -3.19 12.00
CA ILE A 161 -0.14 -1.81 11.76
C ILE A 161 0.32 -1.21 13.09
N PRO A 162 1.59 -0.79 13.21
CA PRO A 162 2.05 -0.15 14.44
C PRO A 162 1.29 1.16 14.71
N ALA A 163 0.89 1.38 15.96
CA ALA A 163 0.18 2.59 16.38
C ALA A 163 0.90 3.88 15.97
N LYS A 164 2.24 3.91 16.01
CA LYS A 164 3.04 5.05 15.54
C LYS A 164 2.77 5.41 14.06
N VAL A 165 2.54 4.42 13.20
CA VAL A 165 2.25 4.64 11.78
C VAL A 165 0.86 5.26 11.64
N VAL A 166 -0.11 4.76 12.39
CA VAL A 166 -1.47 5.30 12.38
C VAL A 166 -1.49 6.74 12.89
N LEU A 167 -0.85 7.01 14.02
CA LEU A 167 -0.89 8.32 14.67
C LEU A 167 -0.10 9.38 13.90
N ASN A 168 1.08 9.02 13.38
CA ASN A 168 1.95 10.00 12.69
C ASN A 168 1.62 10.12 11.20
N THR A 169 1.17 9.03 10.58
CA THR A 169 0.94 8.94 9.13
C THR A 169 -0.34 8.15 8.79
N PRO A 170 -1.55 8.63 9.16
CA PRO A 170 -2.79 7.87 8.96
C PRO A 170 -3.02 7.43 7.50
N LYS A 171 -2.64 8.27 6.53
CA LYS A 171 -2.73 7.94 5.10
C LYS A 171 -1.87 6.73 4.71
N GLU A 172 -0.72 6.54 5.34
CA GLU A 172 0.12 5.36 5.11
C GLU A 172 -0.52 4.10 5.69
N ALA A 173 -1.22 4.20 6.84
CA ALA A 173 -1.99 3.07 7.37
C ALA A 173 -3.09 2.64 6.40
N VAL A 174 -3.86 3.59 5.86
CA VAL A 174 -4.88 3.32 4.82
C VAL A 174 -4.23 2.68 3.58
N ARG A 175 -3.13 3.25 3.07
CA ARG A 175 -2.43 2.69 1.91
C ARG A 175 -1.98 1.25 2.14
N ARG A 176 -1.53 0.90 3.35
CA ARG A 176 -1.16 -0.49 3.68
C ARG A 176 -2.35 -1.41 3.62
N VAL A 177 -3.52 -0.97 4.11
CA VAL A 177 -4.77 -1.73 3.98
C VAL A 177 -5.15 -1.90 2.52
N ASP A 178 -5.10 -0.85 1.71
CA ASP A 178 -5.41 -0.94 0.27
C ASP A 178 -4.50 -1.92 -0.46
N VAL A 179 -3.19 -1.88 -0.21
CA VAL A 179 -2.23 -2.83 -0.77
C VAL A 179 -2.53 -4.25 -0.28
N TYR A 180 -2.84 -4.41 1.00
CA TYR A 180 -3.14 -5.70 1.60
C TYR A 180 -4.42 -6.34 1.06
N LEU A 181 -5.42 -5.52 0.76
CA LEU A 181 -6.66 -5.90 0.08
C LEU A 181 -6.48 -6.04 -1.44
N GLY A 182 -5.27 -5.78 -1.99
CA GLY A 182 -4.96 -5.88 -3.42
C GLY A 182 -5.58 -4.77 -4.28
N ARG A 183 -6.05 -3.68 -3.66
CA ARG A 183 -6.71 -2.55 -4.34
C ARG A 183 -5.72 -1.66 -5.08
N ILE A 184 -4.51 -1.54 -4.53
CA ILE A 184 -3.43 -0.75 -5.10
C ILE A 184 -2.20 -1.65 -5.18
N GLN A 185 -1.51 -1.62 -6.31
CA GLN A 185 -0.23 -2.31 -6.43
C GLN A 185 0.80 -1.63 -5.52
N PRO A 186 1.61 -2.39 -4.76
CA PRO A 186 2.69 -1.77 -4.01
C PRO A 186 3.62 -1.05 -4.99
N GLU A 187 4.00 0.20 -4.68
CA GLU A 187 5.05 0.87 -5.46
C GLU A 187 6.27 -0.06 -5.50
N PRO A 188 6.77 -0.43 -6.69
CA PRO A 188 7.85 -1.38 -6.80
C PRO A 188 9.05 -0.86 -6.00
N ALA A 189 9.71 -1.72 -5.22
CA ALA A 189 10.85 -1.30 -4.38
C ALA A 189 11.91 -0.48 -5.16
N VAL A 190 12.03 -0.73 -6.47
CA VAL A 190 12.88 -0.01 -7.42
C VAL A 190 12.50 1.48 -7.58
N SER A 191 11.21 1.84 -7.58
CA SER A 191 10.79 3.25 -7.72
C SER A 191 11.14 4.07 -6.49
N ASN A 192 11.02 3.48 -5.30
CA ASN A 192 11.40 4.12 -4.04
C ASN A 192 12.90 4.32 -3.94
N ILE A 193 13.70 3.30 -4.33
CA ILE A 193 15.16 3.44 -4.43
C ILE A 193 15.52 4.56 -5.39
N ARG A 194 14.90 4.61 -6.58
CA ARG A 194 15.17 5.65 -7.59
C ARG A 194 14.77 7.06 -7.12
N LYS A 195 13.62 7.21 -6.43
CA LYS A 195 13.19 8.48 -5.85
C LYS A 195 14.18 8.96 -4.78
N SER A 196 14.55 8.10 -3.84
CA SER A 196 15.56 8.42 -2.81
C SER A 196 16.92 8.76 -3.41
N LEU A 197 17.36 8.01 -4.44
CA LEU A 197 18.61 8.28 -5.14
C LEU A 197 18.57 9.66 -5.82
N ASN A 198 17.46 10.00 -6.46
CA ASN A 198 17.29 11.29 -7.12
C ASN A 198 17.27 12.45 -6.12
N GLU A 199 16.64 12.29 -4.95
CA GLU A 199 16.66 13.33 -3.91
C GLU A 199 18.05 13.49 -3.28
N LEU A 200 18.78 12.38 -3.06
CA LEU A 200 20.18 12.44 -2.65
C LEU A 200 21.07 13.10 -3.71
N LEU A 201 20.83 12.81 -4.99
CA LEU A 201 21.56 13.41 -6.10
C LEU A 201 21.30 14.92 -6.19
N LYS A 202 20.05 15.35 -5.99
CA LYS A 202 19.69 16.77 -5.92
C LYS A 202 20.37 17.47 -4.75
N HIS A 203 20.41 16.85 -3.57
CA HIS A 203 21.14 17.39 -2.43
C HIS A 203 22.64 17.50 -2.71
N GLN A 204 23.24 16.49 -3.33
CA GLN A 204 24.66 16.50 -3.69
C GLN A 204 24.97 17.57 -4.76
N GLN A 205 24.08 17.77 -5.73
CA GLN A 205 24.19 18.81 -6.73
C GLN A 205 24.06 20.21 -6.10
N ALA A 206 23.12 20.42 -5.18
CA ALA A 206 22.94 21.67 -4.44
C ALA A 206 24.20 22.03 -3.61
N LEU A 207 24.81 21.04 -2.95
CA LEU A 207 26.09 21.18 -2.23
C LEU A 207 27.29 21.46 -3.18
N SER A 208 27.24 21.01 -4.43
CA SER A 208 28.30 21.27 -5.42
C SER A 208 28.20 22.64 -6.09
N THR A 209 27.01 23.24 -6.11
CA THR A 209 26.76 24.58 -6.64
C THR A 209 27.04 25.69 -5.62
N ASP A 210 27.36 25.35 -4.37
CA ASP A 210 27.77 26.31 -3.35
C ASP A 210 29.13 26.94 -3.73
N PRO A 211 29.21 28.28 -3.87
CA PRO A 211 30.40 28.99 -4.35
C PRO A 211 31.60 28.92 -3.39
N VAL A 212 31.43 28.33 -2.21
CA VAL A 212 32.48 28.09 -1.22
C VAL A 212 33.30 26.85 -1.57
N MET A 213 32.72 25.85 -2.25
CA MET A 213 33.37 24.55 -2.53
C MET A 213 33.84 24.37 -3.98
N ASN A 214 33.44 25.26 -4.91
CA ASN A 214 33.84 25.20 -6.32
C ASN A 214 34.59 26.47 -6.77
N PRO A 215 35.94 26.49 -6.70
CA PRO A 215 36.74 27.64 -7.14
C PRO A 215 36.68 27.88 -8.67
N ALA A 216 36.23 26.91 -9.46
CA ALA A 216 36.12 27.06 -10.92
C ALA A 216 34.88 27.86 -11.36
N ALA A 217 33.79 27.84 -10.59
CA ALA A 217 32.57 28.59 -10.89
C ALA A 217 32.75 30.12 -10.72
N LYS A 218 33.73 30.54 -9.90
CA LYS A 218 34.02 31.96 -9.65
C LYS A 218 34.70 32.65 -10.84
N ASN A 219 35.42 31.90 -11.69
CA ASN A 219 36.15 32.45 -12.83
C ASN A 219 35.26 32.73 -14.04
N VAL A 220 34.07 32.14 -14.14
CA VAL A 220 33.17 32.37 -15.28
C VAL A 220 32.45 33.72 -15.16
N LEU A 221 32.13 34.18 -13.95
CA LEU A 221 31.43 35.46 -13.75
C LEU A 221 32.32 36.71 -13.91
N PHE A 222 33.64 36.56 -14.00
CA PHE A 222 34.57 37.69 -14.14
C PHE A 222 35.02 37.97 -15.58
N VAL A 223 34.78 37.06 -16.53
CA VAL A 223 35.25 37.23 -17.93
C VAL A 223 34.27 38.06 -18.78
N GLU A 224 33.01 38.18 -18.38
CA GLU A 224 31.96 38.79 -19.24
C GLU A 224 31.87 40.32 -19.16
N LYS A 225 32.60 40.99 -18.26
CA LYS A 225 32.50 42.46 -18.05
C LYS A 225 33.51 43.33 -18.80
N ASP A 226 34.58 42.76 -19.37
CA ASP A 226 35.67 43.56 -19.94
C ASP A 226 35.76 43.51 -21.48
N GLY A 227 34.84 42.81 -22.15
CA GLY A 227 34.85 42.59 -23.60
C GLY A 227 34.23 43.68 -24.48
N ALA A 228 33.75 44.79 -23.91
CA ALA A 228 33.03 45.83 -24.65
C ALA A 228 33.78 47.16 -24.66
N LYS A 229 35.03 47.17 -25.19
CA LYS A 229 35.78 48.38 -25.58
C LYS A 229 37.14 48.02 -26.20
N LEU A 230 37.20 47.41 -27.37
CA LEU A 230 38.48 47.33 -28.11
C LEU A 230 38.34 47.27 -29.64
N ASP A 231 37.18 47.66 -30.17
CA ASP A 231 36.80 47.43 -31.57
C ASP A 231 36.89 48.70 -32.44
N ALA A 232 37.41 49.82 -31.91
CA ALA A 232 37.35 51.12 -32.58
C ALA A 232 38.71 51.80 -32.84
N GLU A 233 39.85 51.10 -32.66
CA GLU A 233 41.16 51.72 -32.89
C GLU A 233 42.18 50.78 -33.55
N VAL A 234 41.81 50.19 -34.71
CA VAL A 234 42.78 49.63 -35.66
C VAL A 234 42.28 49.87 -37.10
N ASP A 235 42.00 51.13 -37.43
CA ASP A 235 41.88 51.59 -38.83
C ASP A 235 42.85 52.75 -39.07
N ALA A 236 44.14 52.47 -38.94
CA ALA A 236 45.23 53.35 -39.38
C ALA A 236 46.59 52.64 -39.27
N ARG A 237 46.92 51.77 -40.24
CA ARG A 237 48.29 51.55 -40.79
C ARG A 237 48.35 50.33 -41.69
N THR A 238 47.75 50.47 -42.87
CA THR A 238 48.23 49.76 -44.06
C THR A 238 49.47 50.52 -44.56
N MET A 239 50.61 49.85 -44.74
CA MET A 239 51.64 50.06 -45.78
C MET A 239 52.81 49.08 -45.49
N PRO A 240 53.19 48.20 -46.43
CA PRO A 240 54.28 47.24 -46.25
C PRO A 240 55.63 47.85 -46.67
N HIS A 241 56.64 47.77 -45.81
CA HIS A 241 58.03 48.02 -46.19
C HIS A 241 58.74 46.73 -46.59
N GLY A 242 58.97 46.61 -47.90
CA GLY A 242 60.26 46.26 -48.52
C GLY A 242 60.91 44.90 -48.21
N CYS A 243 60.96 44.04 -49.23
CA CYS A 243 62.09 43.15 -49.46
C CYS A 243 62.60 43.34 -50.91
N MET A 244 63.91 43.55 -51.02
CA MET A 244 64.75 43.80 -52.20
C MET A 244 64.70 42.65 -53.23
N GLU A 245 64.58 42.96 -54.53
CA GLU A 245 65.63 42.95 -55.58
C GLU A 245 65.57 41.73 -56.53
N SER A 246 65.43 41.99 -57.83
CA SER A 246 66.47 41.72 -58.84
C SER A 246 66.00 42.11 -60.25
N LYS A 247 66.86 42.83 -60.97
CA LYS A 247 66.73 43.28 -62.36
C LYS A 247 67.30 42.22 -63.31
N PHE A 248 66.72 42.08 -64.51
CA PHE A 248 67.35 41.81 -65.83
C PHE A 248 66.23 42.03 -66.89
N HIS A 249 66.16 43.09 -67.71
CA HIS A 249 66.83 43.32 -69.03
C HIS A 249 66.99 42.01 -69.84
N THR A 250 66.52 41.83 -71.07
CA THR A 250 66.08 42.72 -72.17
C THR A 250 65.03 41.99 -73.01
#